data_AF-A0A329VJA0-F1
#
_entry.id   AF-A0A329VJA0-F1
#
_cell.length_a   1.000
_cell.length_b   1.000
_cell.length_c   1.000
_cell.angle_alpha   90.00
_cell.angle_beta   90.00
_cell.angle_gamma   90.00
#
_symmetry.space_group_name_H-M   'P 1'
#
loop_
_entity.id
_entity.type
_entity.pdbx_description
1 polymer ?
#
loop_
_entity_poly.entity_id
_entity_poly.type
_entity_poly.pdbx_seq_one_letter_code
_entity_poly.pdbx_strand_id
1 'polypeptide(L)'
;MTKELITGVTFFEEKNYQGKSHDYPELDKIISLPSNLNDKFRSVKIGKLSKVHAWRHYNDPESQYYEWVVDNPDIDREIRGLSKFRIIQRDTKLVALRIIDDTHSNTKFSMAIKIFNGEEEETIDVNATTDDNYSVVNELLVQKEIVTSIYVRDVNTGEYIGNGSFYFSYDAIGIATIDEGLNFPKNLKLVHVGNNRFDCHIISTDPIA
;
A
#
# COMPACT_ATOMS: atom_id res chain seq x y z
N MET A 1 20.68 -2.70 3.08
CA MET A 1 19.50 -2.56 2.21
C MET A 1 18.56 -1.58 2.87
N THR A 2 18.21 -0.48 2.20
CA THR A 2 17.18 0.45 2.72
C THR A 2 15.83 -0.21 2.50
N LYS A 3 15.01 -0.34 3.55
CA LYS A 3 13.65 -0.89 3.45
C LYS A 3 12.88 -0.07 2.40
N GLU A 4 12.23 -0.75 1.47
CA GLU A 4 11.44 -0.13 0.43
C GLU A 4 10.19 0.55 1.01
N LEU A 5 9.85 1.73 0.50
CA LEU A 5 8.66 2.48 0.93
C LEU A 5 7.44 1.98 0.15
N ILE A 6 6.37 1.61 0.84
CA ILE A 6 5.15 1.08 0.19
C ILE A 6 4.10 2.16 -0.03
N THR A 7 3.75 2.93 1.00
CA THR A 7 2.85 4.09 0.91
C THR A 7 3.49 5.31 1.56
N GLY A 8 2.92 6.49 1.30
CA GLY A 8 3.48 7.77 1.71
C GLY A 8 4.71 8.18 0.89
N VAL A 9 5.48 9.11 1.44
CA VAL A 9 6.75 9.61 0.89
C VAL A 9 7.73 9.94 2.00
N THR A 10 9.01 9.95 1.64
CA THR A 10 10.07 10.54 2.46
C THR A 10 10.77 11.63 1.66
N PHE A 11 10.68 12.87 2.11
CA PHE A 11 11.46 13.97 1.55
C PHE A 11 12.80 14.11 2.27
N PHE A 12 13.83 14.54 1.55
CA PHE A 12 15.18 14.70 2.05
C PHE A 12 15.70 16.12 1.76
N GLU A 13 16.37 16.73 2.73
CA GLU A 13 16.94 18.07 2.60
C GLU A 13 18.19 18.13 1.69
N GLU A 14 18.76 16.97 1.33
CA GLU A 14 19.87 16.86 0.37
C GLU A 14 19.53 15.92 -0.80
N LYS A 15 20.38 15.94 -1.84
CA LYS A 15 20.25 15.07 -3.02
C LYS A 15 20.62 13.64 -2.66
N ASN A 16 20.21 12.70 -3.52
CA ASN A 16 20.51 11.27 -3.39
C ASN A 16 20.06 10.68 -2.03
N TYR A 17 18.93 11.15 -1.51
CA TYR A 17 18.30 10.66 -0.29
C TYR A 17 19.17 10.83 0.97
N GLN A 18 19.91 11.94 1.04
CA GLN A 18 20.80 12.27 2.16
C GLN A 18 20.23 13.40 3.03
N GLY A 19 20.91 13.69 4.13
CA GLY A 19 20.53 14.76 5.05
C GLY A 19 19.31 14.40 5.90
N LYS A 20 18.65 15.42 6.45
CA LYS A 20 17.47 15.25 7.28
C LYS A 20 16.28 14.77 6.45
N SER A 21 15.62 13.71 6.91
CA SER A 21 14.44 13.13 6.28
C SER A 21 13.15 13.55 6.96
N HIS A 22 12.07 13.61 6.19
CA HIS A 22 10.72 13.96 6.64
C HIS A 22 9.72 13.02 5.99
N ASP A 23 9.07 12.19 6.81
CA ASP A 23 8.08 11.22 6.37
C ASP A 23 6.69 11.85 6.37
N TYR A 24 5.94 11.62 5.30
CA TYR A 24 4.56 12.03 5.18
C TYR A 24 3.71 10.86 4.70
N PRO A 25 2.61 10.52 5.41
CA PRO A 25 1.70 9.50 4.94
C PRO A 25 0.93 9.99 3.70
N GLU A 26 0.27 9.06 3.03
CA GLU A 26 -0.79 9.44 2.10
C GLU A 26 -1.86 10.24 2.84
N LEU A 27 -2.21 11.39 2.27
CA LEU A 27 -3.28 12.24 2.74
C LEU A 27 -3.82 12.98 1.54
N ASP A 28 -5.10 12.74 1.26
CA ASP A 28 -5.80 13.33 0.12
C ASP A 28 -6.16 14.81 0.35
N LYS A 29 -5.16 15.60 0.75
CA LYS A 29 -5.25 17.01 1.10
C LYS A 29 -3.91 17.68 0.78
N ILE A 30 -3.99 18.92 0.31
CA ILE A 30 -2.80 19.75 0.11
C ILE A 30 -2.20 20.12 1.47
N ILE A 31 -0.93 19.79 1.65
CA ILE A 31 -0.08 20.14 2.79
C ILE A 31 0.82 21.29 2.37
N SER A 32 0.67 22.44 3.02
CA SER A 32 1.60 23.56 2.88
C SER A 32 2.78 23.37 3.81
N LEU A 33 4.00 23.45 3.28
CA LEU A 33 5.21 23.37 4.08
C LEU A 33 5.32 24.59 5.00
N PRO A 34 5.76 24.40 6.26
CA PRO A 34 6.10 25.52 7.11
C PRO A 34 7.31 26.26 6.55
N SER A 35 7.45 27.54 6.89
CA SER A 35 8.48 28.43 6.32
C SER A 35 9.92 27.91 6.48
N ASN A 36 10.20 27.14 7.53
CA ASN A 36 11.51 26.54 7.78
C ASN A 36 11.84 25.35 6.86
N LEU A 37 10.82 24.74 6.22
CA LEU A 37 10.97 23.62 5.28
C LEU A 37 10.70 24.01 3.82
N ASN A 38 10.15 25.20 3.59
CA ASN A 38 9.95 25.72 2.23
C ASN A 38 11.27 25.73 1.45
N ASP A 39 11.26 25.16 0.25
CA ASP A 39 12.41 25.04 -0.66
C ASP A 39 13.62 24.28 -0.09
N LYS A 40 13.45 23.53 1.01
CA LYS A 40 14.53 22.76 1.62
C LYS A 40 14.72 21.38 1.01
N PHE A 41 13.66 20.78 0.48
CA PHE A 41 13.75 19.42 -0.05
C PHE A 41 14.44 19.38 -1.40
N ARG A 42 15.35 18.40 -1.55
CA ARG A 42 16.23 18.22 -2.72
C ARG A 42 16.15 16.82 -3.31
N SER A 43 15.63 15.84 -2.59
CA SER A 43 15.27 14.54 -3.13
C SER A 43 14.06 13.95 -2.42
N VAL A 44 13.41 12.97 -3.04
CA VAL A 44 12.19 12.33 -2.53
C VAL A 44 12.20 10.85 -2.83
N LYS A 45 11.85 10.03 -1.84
CA LYS A 45 11.44 8.64 -2.02
C LYS A 45 9.93 8.54 -1.98
N ILE A 46 9.37 7.75 -2.87
CA ILE A 46 7.92 7.65 -3.07
C ILE A 46 7.50 6.21 -2.85
N GLY A 47 6.47 6.02 -2.04
CA GLY A 47 5.89 4.70 -1.83
C GLY A 47 5.48 4.08 -3.17
N LYS A 48 5.75 2.80 -3.36
CA LYS A 48 5.35 2.05 -4.57
C LYS A 48 3.88 2.27 -4.98
N LEU A 49 3.01 2.44 -4.00
CA LEU A 49 1.58 2.63 -4.19
C LEU A 49 1.17 4.12 -4.17
N SER A 50 2.10 5.05 -3.92
CA SER A 50 1.84 6.48 -3.79
C SER A 50 2.16 7.24 -5.07
N LYS A 51 1.54 8.41 -5.22
CA LYS A 51 2.03 9.49 -6.08
C LYS A 51 1.96 10.83 -5.38
N VAL A 52 2.77 11.77 -5.83
CA VAL A 52 2.88 13.12 -5.27
C VAL A 52 2.49 14.14 -6.31
N HIS A 53 1.54 15.00 -5.95
CA HIS A 53 1.31 16.26 -6.63
C HIS A 53 2.06 17.35 -5.90
N ALA A 54 2.83 18.14 -6.64
CA ALA A 54 3.76 19.09 -6.07
C ALA A 54 3.58 20.47 -6.71
N TRP A 55 3.76 21.52 -5.89
CA TRP A 55 3.65 22.92 -6.32
C TRP A 55 4.84 23.73 -5.85
N ARG A 56 5.22 24.70 -6.69
CA ARG A 56 6.38 25.55 -6.46
C ARG A 56 6.08 26.71 -5.53
N HIS A 57 4.85 27.24 -5.58
CA HIS A 57 4.45 28.36 -4.76
C HIS A 57 3.19 28.05 -3.96
N TYR A 58 3.07 28.68 -2.79
CA TYR A 58 1.88 28.55 -1.94
C TYR A 58 0.59 28.96 -2.66
N ASN A 59 0.67 29.99 -3.51
CA ASN A 59 -0.47 30.58 -4.21
C ASN A 59 -0.74 29.93 -5.57
N ASP A 60 0.05 28.92 -5.98
CA ASP A 60 -0.22 28.22 -7.23
C ASP A 60 -1.64 27.63 -7.22
N PRO A 61 -2.37 27.67 -8.35
CA PRO A 61 -3.70 27.07 -8.46
C PRO A 61 -3.65 25.56 -8.13
N GLU A 62 -4.81 24.95 -7.87
CA GLU A 62 -4.90 23.52 -7.53
C GLU A 62 -4.40 22.59 -8.64
N SER A 63 -4.20 23.08 -9.87
CA SER A 63 -3.48 22.34 -10.90
C SER A 63 -2.03 22.13 -10.46
N GLN A 64 -1.62 20.88 -10.25
CA GLN A 64 -0.25 20.51 -9.88
C GLN A 64 0.78 21.08 -10.85
N TYR A 65 1.94 21.48 -10.32
CA TYR A 65 3.07 21.89 -11.15
C TYR A 65 3.86 20.67 -11.64
N TYR A 66 4.01 19.66 -10.78
CA TYR A 66 4.68 18.41 -11.12
C TYR A 66 4.03 17.21 -10.45
N GLU A 67 4.19 16.03 -11.06
CA GLU A 67 3.79 14.75 -10.49
C GLU A 67 5.00 13.82 -10.38
N TRP A 68 5.23 13.24 -9.20
CA TRP A 68 6.21 12.18 -9.02
C TRP A 68 5.52 10.87 -8.64
N VAL A 69 5.88 9.80 -9.36
CA VAL A 69 5.37 8.43 -9.17
C VAL A 69 6.49 7.42 -8.87
N VAL A 70 7.74 7.89 -8.86
CA VAL A 70 8.96 7.12 -8.59
C VAL A 70 9.94 7.98 -7.80
N ASP A 71 10.84 7.34 -7.08
CA ASP A 71 11.94 8.00 -6.37
C ASP A 71 12.68 8.99 -7.30
N ASN A 72 12.99 10.18 -6.77
CA ASN A 72 13.77 11.18 -7.49
C ASN A 72 14.96 11.65 -6.62
N PRO A 73 16.21 11.36 -7.05
CA PRO A 73 17.40 11.72 -6.29
C PRO A 73 17.76 13.21 -6.38
N ASP A 74 17.14 13.98 -7.27
CA ASP A 74 17.39 15.42 -7.45
C ASP A 74 16.14 16.12 -8.01
N ILE A 75 15.30 16.67 -7.13
CA ILE A 75 14.06 17.37 -7.54
C ILE A 75 14.28 18.83 -7.95
N ASP A 76 15.51 19.34 -7.88
CA ASP A 76 15.80 20.75 -8.17
C ASP A 76 15.54 21.11 -9.62
N ARG A 77 15.68 20.14 -10.54
CA ARG A 77 15.56 20.40 -11.97
C ARG A 77 14.10 20.59 -12.38
N GLU A 78 13.21 19.90 -11.70
CA GLU A 78 11.79 19.82 -11.96
C GLU A 78 11.07 20.99 -11.29
N ILE A 79 11.13 21.10 -9.96
CA ILE A 79 10.27 22.02 -9.20
C ILE A 79 10.96 23.32 -8.75
N ARG A 80 12.29 23.31 -8.59
CA ARG A 80 13.10 24.49 -8.19
C ARG A 80 12.56 25.21 -6.95
N GLY A 81 12.23 24.44 -5.92
CA GLY A 81 11.64 24.91 -4.66
C GLY A 81 10.24 24.34 -4.45
N LEU A 82 10.07 23.49 -3.45
CA LEU A 82 8.78 22.88 -3.10
C LEU A 82 8.15 23.69 -1.95
N SER A 83 6.90 24.13 -2.14
CA SER A 83 6.14 24.86 -1.12
C SER A 83 4.95 24.10 -0.56
N LYS A 84 4.28 23.31 -1.39
CA LYS A 84 3.13 22.49 -0.97
C LYS A 84 3.03 21.23 -1.82
N PHE A 85 2.39 20.21 -1.28
CA PHE A 85 2.21 18.93 -1.96
C PHE A 85 0.95 18.20 -1.47
N ARG A 86 0.52 17.17 -2.20
CA ARG A 86 -0.57 16.26 -1.88
C ARG A 86 -0.07 14.86 -2.20
N ILE A 87 -0.29 13.90 -1.30
CA ILE A 87 0.18 12.52 -1.48
C ILE A 87 -1.05 11.64 -1.54
N ILE A 88 -1.25 11.02 -2.69
CA ILE A 88 -2.46 10.26 -2.97
C ILE A 88 -2.11 8.85 -3.45
N GLN A 89 -3.11 7.99 -3.46
CA GLN A 89 -2.96 6.66 -4.03
C GLN A 89 -2.64 6.79 -5.52
N ARG A 90 -1.61 6.08 -5.97
CA ARG A 90 -1.26 5.93 -7.38
C ARG A 90 -2.20 4.94 -8.04
N ASP A 91 -2.59 5.23 -9.27
CA ASP A 91 -3.27 4.28 -10.14
C ASP A 91 -2.25 3.21 -10.55
N THR A 92 -2.44 1.98 -10.08
CA THR A 92 -1.50 0.88 -10.27
C THR A 92 -2.25 -0.42 -10.52
N LYS A 93 -1.66 -1.31 -11.31
CA LYS A 93 -2.14 -2.69 -11.49
C LYS A 93 -1.71 -3.62 -10.36
N LEU A 94 -0.79 -3.16 -9.51
CA LEU A 94 -0.33 -3.87 -8.33
C LEU A 94 -1.49 -4.07 -7.36
N VAL A 95 -1.72 -5.32 -6.99
CA VAL A 95 -2.64 -5.63 -5.88
C VAL A 95 -1.87 -5.52 -4.58
N ALA A 96 -2.48 -4.92 -3.57
CA ALA A 96 -1.86 -4.77 -2.27
C ALA A 96 -2.83 -5.13 -1.16
N LEU A 97 -2.37 -5.92 -0.19
CA LEU A 97 -3.19 -6.30 0.96
C LEU A 97 -2.53 -5.87 2.27
N ARG A 98 -3.36 -5.51 3.24
CA ARG A 98 -2.96 -5.42 4.65
C ARG A 98 -3.98 -6.11 5.52
N ILE A 99 -3.56 -6.46 6.73
CA ILE A 99 -4.45 -7.05 7.74
C ILE A 99 -4.71 -6.05 8.86
N ILE A 100 -5.97 -5.96 9.29
CA ILE A 100 -6.45 -5.05 10.33
C ILE A 100 -7.19 -5.88 11.39
N ASP A 101 -6.91 -5.64 12.66
CA ASP A 101 -7.67 -6.21 13.76
C ASP A 101 -8.78 -5.26 14.22
N ASP A 102 -10.02 -5.52 13.78
CA ASP A 102 -11.20 -4.77 14.23
C ASP A 102 -11.76 -5.30 15.56
N THR A 103 -11.24 -6.42 16.08
CA THR A 103 -11.68 -6.98 17.36
C THR A 103 -11.07 -6.25 18.56
N HIS A 104 -10.02 -5.45 18.32
CA HIS A 104 -9.25 -4.76 19.35
C HIS A 104 -8.71 -5.70 20.43
N SER A 105 -8.34 -6.92 20.04
CA SER A 105 -7.88 -7.99 20.94
C SER A 105 -6.49 -7.74 21.54
N ASN A 106 -5.78 -6.69 21.08
CA ASN A 106 -4.34 -6.45 21.31
C ASN A 106 -3.43 -7.62 20.90
N THR A 107 -3.97 -8.57 20.11
CA THR A 107 -3.22 -9.70 19.60
C THR A 107 -2.60 -9.33 18.27
N LYS A 108 -1.35 -9.74 18.06
CA LYS A 108 -0.67 -9.53 16.79
C LYS A 108 -0.98 -10.70 15.85
N PHE A 109 -1.56 -10.41 14.70
CA PHE A 109 -1.91 -11.42 13.71
C PHE A 109 -1.02 -11.32 12.48
N SER A 110 -0.73 -12.48 11.87
CA SER A 110 -0.09 -12.56 10.56
C SER A 110 -1.05 -13.17 9.55
N MET A 111 -1.08 -12.60 8.36
CA MET A 111 -1.77 -13.11 7.19
C MET A 111 -0.74 -13.61 6.19
N ALA A 112 -0.90 -14.85 5.75
CA ALA A 112 -0.20 -15.41 4.61
C ALA A 112 -1.21 -15.68 3.49
N ILE A 113 -0.89 -15.23 2.29
CA ILE A 113 -1.69 -15.50 1.09
C ILE A 113 -0.84 -16.29 0.12
N LYS A 114 -1.45 -17.28 -0.53
CA LYS A 114 -0.84 -18.10 -1.57
C LYS A 114 -1.70 -18.06 -2.83
N ILE A 115 -1.06 -17.75 -3.95
CA ILE A 115 -1.75 -17.52 -5.21
C ILE A 115 -1.37 -18.60 -6.21
N PHE A 116 -2.37 -19.19 -6.87
CA PHE A 116 -2.16 -20.28 -7.84
C PHE A 116 -2.52 -19.83 -9.27
N ASN A 117 -1.50 -19.72 -10.14
CA ASN A 117 -1.66 -19.17 -11.50
C ASN A 117 -1.71 -20.22 -12.63
N GLY A 118 -1.97 -21.50 -12.31
CA GLY A 118 -2.36 -22.53 -13.28
C GLY A 118 -1.30 -23.04 -14.27
N GLU A 119 -0.24 -22.28 -14.60
CA GLU A 119 0.79 -22.69 -15.58
C GLU A 119 2.13 -23.04 -14.93
N GLU A 120 2.48 -22.38 -13.83
CA GLU A 120 3.56 -22.77 -12.93
C GLU A 120 3.07 -22.57 -11.50
N GLU A 121 3.48 -23.44 -10.58
CA GLU A 121 3.17 -23.36 -9.14
C GLU A 121 3.97 -22.20 -8.50
N GLU A 122 3.89 -21.01 -9.09
CA GLU A 122 4.49 -19.80 -8.53
C GLU A 122 3.61 -19.35 -7.36
N THR A 123 3.87 -19.97 -6.21
CA THR A 123 3.25 -19.57 -4.96
C THR A 123 3.84 -18.23 -4.56
N ILE A 124 3.08 -17.16 -4.79
CA ILE A 124 3.43 -15.85 -4.23
C ILE A 124 2.98 -15.86 -2.77
N ASP A 125 3.95 -15.96 -1.85
CA ASP A 125 3.73 -15.82 -0.42
C ASP A 125 3.70 -14.33 -0.05
N VAL A 126 2.51 -13.82 0.24
CA VAL A 126 2.33 -12.44 0.72
C VAL A 126 2.12 -12.51 2.22
N ASN A 127 3.07 -11.97 2.99
CA ASN A 127 3.02 -11.96 4.44
C ASN A 127 2.79 -10.55 4.95
N ALA A 128 1.66 -10.34 5.64
CA ALA A 128 1.34 -9.09 6.32
C ALA A 128 1.14 -9.33 7.80
N THR A 129 1.53 -8.39 8.64
CA THR A 129 1.21 -8.41 10.08
C THR A 129 0.30 -7.25 10.41
N THR A 130 -0.52 -7.39 11.45
CA THR A 130 -1.23 -6.22 11.99
C THR A 130 -0.22 -5.14 12.37
N ASP A 131 -0.61 -3.88 12.14
CA ASP A 131 0.23 -2.67 12.23
C ASP A 131 1.26 -2.46 11.11
N ASP A 132 1.48 -3.44 10.23
CA ASP A 132 2.30 -3.24 9.04
C ASP A 132 1.57 -2.42 7.97
N ASN A 133 2.36 -1.83 7.07
CA ASN A 133 1.84 -1.25 5.84
C ASN A 133 1.36 -2.36 4.89
N TYR A 134 0.84 -1.98 3.73
CA TYR A 134 0.48 -2.93 2.68
C TYR A 134 1.65 -3.84 2.29
N SER A 135 1.31 -5.08 2.00
CA SER A 135 2.17 -6.04 1.31
C SER A 135 1.71 -6.12 -0.14
N VAL A 136 2.64 -5.88 -1.06
CA VAL A 136 2.35 -5.87 -2.50
C VAL A 136 2.34 -7.30 -3.01
N VAL A 137 1.20 -7.70 -3.55
CA VAL A 137 1.07 -8.86 -4.41
C VAL A 137 1.56 -8.42 -5.77
N ASN A 138 2.58 -9.09 -6.29
CA ASN A 138 3.22 -8.73 -7.56
C ASN A 138 2.18 -8.60 -8.70
N GLU A 139 2.55 -7.99 -9.84
CA GLU A 139 1.66 -7.89 -11.02
C GLU A 139 1.26 -9.28 -11.52
N LEU A 140 0.19 -9.83 -10.96
CA LEU A 140 -0.33 -11.12 -11.35
C LEU A 140 -1.10 -10.99 -12.65
N LEU A 141 -0.85 -11.97 -13.51
CA LEU A 141 -1.24 -12.00 -14.91
C LEU A 141 -2.74 -11.73 -15.09
N VAL A 142 -3.00 -10.61 -15.75
CA VAL A 142 -4.29 -10.17 -16.26
C VAL A 142 -4.77 -11.19 -17.28
N GLN A 143 -5.63 -12.15 -16.90
CA GLN A 143 -6.54 -12.81 -17.85
C GLN A 143 -7.58 -13.78 -17.26
N LYS A 144 -7.44 -14.31 -16.04
CA LYS A 144 -8.40 -15.27 -15.46
C LYS A 144 -8.64 -15.04 -13.97
N GLU A 145 -9.74 -15.60 -13.46
CA GLU A 145 -9.98 -15.76 -12.03
C GLU A 145 -8.87 -16.64 -11.43
N ILE A 146 -8.29 -16.18 -10.33
CA ILE A 146 -7.14 -16.80 -9.68
C ILE A 146 -7.55 -17.23 -8.28
N VAL A 147 -7.45 -18.53 -8.01
CA VAL A 147 -7.69 -19.10 -6.68
C VAL A 147 -6.58 -18.68 -5.73
N THR A 148 -6.98 -18.13 -4.59
CA THR A 148 -6.07 -17.56 -3.60
C THR A 148 -6.38 -18.13 -2.23
N SER A 149 -5.44 -18.88 -1.66
CA SER A 149 -5.54 -19.38 -0.28
C SER A 149 -5.15 -18.28 0.70
N ILE A 150 -5.87 -18.20 1.82
CA ILE A 150 -5.62 -17.25 2.91
C ILE A 150 -5.47 -17.99 4.23
N TYR A 151 -4.45 -17.61 4.98
CA TYR A 151 -4.17 -18.14 6.31
C TYR A 151 -3.91 -16.98 7.26
N VAL A 152 -4.67 -16.89 8.35
CA VAL A 152 -4.48 -15.90 9.40
C VAL A 152 -4.22 -16.61 10.72
N ARG A 153 -3.14 -16.22 11.39
CA ARG A 153 -2.74 -16.82 12.68
C ARG A 153 -2.30 -15.77 13.68
N ASP A 154 -2.51 -16.08 14.96
CA ASP A 154 -1.85 -15.39 16.07
C ASP A 154 -0.33 -15.61 15.96
N VAL A 155 0.44 -14.52 15.98
CA VAL A 155 1.90 -14.55 15.84
C VAL A 155 2.58 -15.19 17.06
N ASN A 156 2.00 -15.06 18.24
CA ASN A 156 2.57 -15.54 19.50
C ASN A 156 2.32 -17.02 19.71
N THR A 157 1.08 -17.48 19.48
CA THR A 157 0.68 -18.89 19.72
C THR A 157 0.88 -19.76 18.49
N GLY A 158 0.85 -19.16 17.29
CA GLY A 158 0.85 -19.89 16.02
C GLY A 158 -0.50 -20.49 15.65
N GLU A 159 -1.54 -20.29 16.46
CA GLU A 159 -2.88 -20.81 16.21
C GLU A 159 -3.54 -20.10 15.03
N TYR A 160 -4.12 -20.87 14.12
CA TYR A 160 -4.87 -20.32 12.99
C TYR A 160 -6.26 -19.90 13.44
N ILE A 161 -6.58 -18.63 13.23
CA ILE A 161 -7.93 -18.10 13.39
C ILE A 161 -8.68 -18.05 12.06
N GLY A 162 -7.95 -18.01 10.93
CA GLY A 162 -8.51 -17.95 9.58
C GLY A 162 -7.81 -18.93 8.66
N ASN A 163 -8.56 -19.79 7.98
CA ASN A 163 -8.03 -20.67 6.94
C ASN A 163 -9.09 -20.91 5.88
N GLY A 164 -8.78 -20.54 4.64
CA GLY A 164 -9.74 -20.65 3.56
C GLY A 164 -9.18 -20.19 2.22
N SER A 165 -10.08 -19.80 1.33
CA SER A 165 -9.71 -19.29 0.02
C SER A 165 -10.71 -18.27 -0.49
N PHE A 166 -10.26 -17.43 -1.41
CA PHE A 166 -11.09 -16.52 -2.19
C PHE A 166 -10.54 -16.43 -3.62
N TYR A 167 -11.24 -15.71 -4.49
CA TYR A 167 -10.87 -15.55 -5.89
C TYR A 167 -10.54 -14.10 -6.21
N PHE A 168 -9.42 -13.89 -6.88
CA PHE A 168 -9.06 -12.61 -7.49
C PHE A 168 -9.40 -12.62 -8.97
N SER A 169 -9.95 -11.53 -9.47
CA SER A 169 -10.14 -11.28 -10.89
C SER A 169 -9.81 -9.83 -11.20
N TYR A 170 -9.58 -9.51 -12.48
CA TYR A 170 -9.45 -8.15 -12.95
C TYR A 170 -10.59 -7.83 -13.93
N ASP A 171 -11.15 -6.64 -13.82
CA ASP A 171 -12.09 -6.15 -14.83
C ASP A 171 -11.36 -5.73 -16.12
N ALA A 172 -12.14 -5.31 -17.12
CA ALA A 172 -11.62 -4.93 -18.44
C ALA A 172 -10.68 -3.69 -18.41
N ILE A 173 -10.70 -2.90 -17.34
CA ILE A 173 -9.86 -1.69 -17.17
C ILE A 173 -8.70 -1.93 -16.20
N GLY A 174 -8.54 -3.15 -15.66
CA GLY A 174 -7.44 -3.54 -14.80
C GLY A 174 -7.65 -3.24 -13.32
N ILE A 175 -8.90 -3.08 -12.88
CA ILE A 175 -9.27 -3.00 -11.47
C ILE A 175 -9.50 -4.42 -10.96
N ALA A 176 -8.82 -4.77 -9.86
CA ALA A 176 -8.96 -6.04 -9.18
C ALA A 176 -10.31 -6.10 -8.45
N THR A 177 -10.96 -7.24 -8.56
CA THR A 177 -12.19 -7.60 -7.86
C THR A 177 -11.98 -8.90 -7.07
N ILE A 178 -12.66 -9.00 -5.93
CA ILE A 178 -12.59 -10.16 -5.05
C ILE A 178 -13.97 -10.82 -5.01
N ASP A 179 -13.98 -12.13 -5.17
CA ASP A 179 -15.10 -12.99 -4.76
C ASP A 179 -14.64 -13.84 -3.57
N GLU A 180 -15.21 -13.57 -2.39
CA GLU A 180 -14.95 -14.34 -1.18
C GLU A 180 -15.36 -15.83 -1.38
N GLY A 181 -16.44 -16.10 -2.11
CA GLY A 181 -16.91 -17.47 -2.32
C GLY A 181 -17.27 -18.21 -1.02
N LEU A 182 -17.47 -19.53 -1.11
CA LEU A 182 -17.96 -20.35 0.02
C LEU A 182 -16.89 -20.70 1.06
N ASN A 183 -15.62 -20.70 0.65
CA ASN A 183 -14.49 -21.14 1.48
C ASN A 183 -13.80 -19.97 2.19
N PHE A 184 -14.30 -18.75 2.07
CA PHE A 184 -13.70 -17.62 2.75
C PHE A 184 -13.98 -17.69 4.26
N PRO A 185 -12.98 -17.43 5.11
CA PRO A 185 -13.16 -17.44 6.56
C PRO A 185 -14.21 -16.43 7.01
N LYS A 186 -15.26 -16.90 7.69
CA LYS A 186 -16.40 -16.06 8.14
C LYS A 186 -16.02 -15.03 9.21
N ASN A 187 -14.88 -15.23 9.86
CA ASN A 187 -14.34 -14.31 10.85
C ASN A 187 -13.40 -13.26 10.24
N LEU A 188 -13.25 -13.27 8.91
CA LEU A 188 -12.55 -12.26 8.14
C LEU A 188 -13.54 -11.51 7.23
N LYS A 189 -13.12 -10.35 6.75
CA LYS A 189 -13.82 -9.56 5.73
C LYS A 189 -12.80 -8.86 4.84
N LEU A 190 -12.94 -8.96 3.52
CA LEU A 190 -12.12 -8.20 2.58
C LEU A 190 -12.85 -6.94 2.13
N VAL A 191 -12.16 -5.80 2.21
CA VAL A 191 -12.70 -4.49 1.82
C VAL A 191 -11.80 -3.87 0.75
N HIS A 192 -12.36 -3.54 -0.42
CA HIS A 192 -11.67 -2.78 -1.44
C HIS A 192 -11.61 -1.29 -1.04
N VAL A 193 -10.41 -0.74 -0.87
CA VAL A 193 -10.19 0.63 -0.40
C VAL A 193 -9.69 1.59 -1.50
N GLY A 194 -9.70 1.12 -2.75
CA GLY A 194 -9.32 1.89 -3.94
C GLY A 194 -7.98 1.47 -4.53
N ASN A 195 -7.80 1.74 -5.83
CA ASN A 195 -6.55 1.54 -6.58
C ASN A 195 -5.88 0.17 -6.34
N ASN A 196 -6.67 -0.90 -6.38
CA ASN A 196 -6.24 -2.30 -6.20
C ASN A 196 -5.69 -2.63 -4.80
N ARG A 197 -6.12 -1.88 -3.79
CA ARG A 197 -5.76 -2.11 -2.39
C ARG A 197 -6.91 -2.73 -1.61
N PHE A 198 -6.60 -3.70 -0.78
CA PHE A 198 -7.58 -4.46 -0.02
C PHE A 198 -7.19 -4.53 1.46
N ASP A 199 -8.15 -4.24 2.31
CA ASP A 199 -8.04 -4.41 3.75
C ASP A 199 -8.70 -5.73 4.13
N CYS A 200 -7.92 -6.64 4.72
CA CYS A 200 -8.43 -7.85 5.35
C CYS A 200 -8.69 -7.55 6.83
N HIS A 201 -9.96 -7.41 7.19
CA HIS A 201 -10.37 -7.16 8.57
C HIS A 201 -10.62 -8.47 9.30
N ILE A 202 -10.00 -8.64 10.46
CA ILE A 202 -10.38 -9.67 11.43
C ILE A 202 -11.57 -9.12 12.22
N ILE A 203 -12.73 -9.75 12.06
CA ILE A 203 -13.97 -9.35 12.72
C ILE A 203 -14.34 -10.25 13.89
N SER A 204 -13.71 -11.43 14.01
CA SER A 204 -13.74 -12.28 15.20
C SER A 204 -12.45 -13.09 15.33
N THR A 205 -12.01 -13.33 16.56
CA THR A 205 -10.89 -14.21 16.91
C THR A 205 -11.34 -15.63 17.28
N ASP A 206 -12.65 -15.90 17.23
CA ASP A 206 -13.18 -17.23 17.52
C ASP A 206 -12.57 -18.24 16.55
N PRO A 207 -12.02 -19.37 17.04
CA PRO A 207 -11.48 -20.41 16.19
C PRO A 207 -12.56 -20.92 15.23
N ILE A 208 -12.18 -21.15 13.96
CA ILE A 208 -13.07 -21.78 12.99
C ILE A 208 -13.27 -23.23 13.42
N ALA A 209 -14.51 -23.59 13.72
CA ALA A 209 -14.95 -24.96 14.03
C ALA A 209 -14.94 -25.87 12.78
#